data_AF-A0AAP2UR49-F1
#
_entry.id   AF-A0AAP2UR49-F1
#
_cell.length_a   1.000
_cell.length_b   1.000
_cell.length_c   1.000
_cell.angle_alpha   90.00
_cell.angle_beta   90.00
_cell.angle_gamma   90.00
#
_symmetry.space_group_name_H-M   'P 1'
#
loop_
_entity.id
_entity.type
_entity.pdbx_description
1 polymer ?
#
loop_
_entity_poly.entity_id
_entity_poly.type
_entity_poly.pdbx_seq_one_letter_code
_entity_poly.pdbx_strand_id
1 'polypeptide(L)'
;VHMPAINDIVKEKEMQRLNDFEQLVYLFENNEKNDILKSKERLVRVFMNKYEEMQKDDELWSTAMAIQMGEARYRNGLRDSFDEGKAAGKMEGERQLLHRQMQIKFHEDCATWLQALTEEQMQIVSTLLLECDTFESLRKRLHKSDKK
;
A
#
# COMPACT_ATOMS: atom_id res chain seq x y z
N VAL A 1 1.66 -16.94 -11.18
CA VAL A 1 2.92 -17.55 -10.68
C VAL A 1 3.77 -16.40 -10.17
N HIS A 2 4.46 -16.54 -9.04
CA HIS A 2 5.38 -15.51 -8.55
C HIS A 2 6.81 -16.07 -8.55
N MET A 3 7.60 -15.61 -9.51
CA MET A 3 8.95 -16.02 -9.88
C MET A 3 9.76 -14.74 -10.18
N PRO A 4 10.05 -13.90 -9.17
CA PRO A 4 10.68 -12.59 -9.38
C PRO A 4 12.09 -12.70 -9.99
N ALA A 5 12.75 -13.85 -9.82
CA ALA A 5 14.05 -14.15 -10.40
C ALA A 5 14.07 -14.01 -11.93
N ILE A 6 12.93 -14.17 -12.61
CA ILE A 6 12.89 -14.00 -14.07
C ILE A 6 13.18 -12.54 -14.46
N ASN A 7 12.78 -11.57 -13.64
CA ASN A 7 13.02 -10.15 -13.92
C ASN A 7 14.51 -9.80 -13.84
N ASP A 8 15.28 -10.51 -13.03
CA ASP A 8 16.72 -10.34 -12.96
C ASP A 8 17.44 -11.05 -14.13
N ILE A 9 16.96 -12.23 -14.54
CA ILE A 9 17.44 -12.91 -15.76
C ILE A 9 17.21 -12.04 -17.01
N VAL A 10 16.07 -11.35 -17.10
CA VAL A 10 15.77 -10.43 -18.22
C VAL A 10 16.70 -9.21 -18.23
N LYS A 11 17.08 -8.69 -17.06
CA LYS A 11 18.06 -7.59 -16.96
C LYS A 11 19.46 -8.01 -17.41
N GLU A 12 19.86 -9.26 -17.16
CA GLU A 12 21.18 -9.78 -17.53
C GLU A 12 21.29 -10.23 -18.99
N LYS A 13 20.26 -10.92 -19.51
CA LYS A 13 20.31 -11.53 -20.85
C LYS A 13 19.76 -10.65 -21.97
N GLU A 14 19.06 -9.56 -21.64
CA GLU A 14 18.18 -8.80 -22.54
C GLU A 14 16.99 -9.63 -23.07
N MET A 15 15.85 -8.97 -23.27
CA MET A 15 14.58 -9.62 -23.59
C MET A 15 14.61 -10.47 -24.89
N GLN A 16 15.49 -10.14 -25.83
CA GLN A 16 15.60 -10.81 -27.14
C GLN A 16 16.39 -12.13 -27.12
N ARG A 17 17.13 -12.41 -26.05
CA ARG A 17 17.97 -13.62 -25.93
C ARG A 17 17.43 -14.65 -24.93
N LEU A 18 16.25 -14.40 -24.38
CA LEU A 18 15.57 -15.34 -23.50
C LEU A 18 15.19 -16.59 -24.29
N ASN A 19 15.42 -17.77 -23.70
CA ASN A 19 14.94 -19.01 -24.29
C ASN A 19 13.40 -19.12 -24.16
N ASP A 20 12.83 -20.07 -24.87
CA ASP A 20 11.38 -20.32 -24.89
C ASP A 20 10.73 -20.49 -23.51
N PHE A 21 11.42 -21.16 -22.60
CA PHE A 21 10.95 -21.38 -21.24
C PHE A 21 11.04 -20.11 -20.40
N GLU A 22 12.13 -19.34 -20.52
CA GLU A 22 12.34 -18.06 -19.85
C GLU A 22 11.32 -17.01 -20.33
N GLN A 23 11.02 -16.97 -21.64
CA GLN A 23 9.96 -16.12 -22.20
C GLN A 23 8.59 -16.47 -21.63
N LEU A 24 8.28 -17.77 -21.53
CA LEU A 24 7.02 -18.26 -20.96
C LEU A 24 6.90 -17.90 -19.47
N VAL A 25 7.95 -18.12 -18.68
CA VAL A 25 7.97 -17.77 -17.25
C VAL A 25 7.84 -16.26 -17.06
N TYR A 26 8.50 -15.46 -17.90
CA TYR A 26 8.39 -13.99 -17.85
C TYR A 26 6.97 -13.51 -18.13
N LEU A 27 6.25 -14.19 -19.03
CA LEU A 27 4.85 -13.85 -19.32
C LEU A 27 3.93 -14.12 -18.14
N PHE A 28 4.10 -15.27 -17.49
CA PHE A 28 3.32 -15.64 -16.32
C PHE A 28 3.58 -14.73 -15.12
N GLU A 29 4.78 -14.16 -15.02
CA GLU A 29 5.15 -13.23 -13.95
C GLU A 29 4.57 -11.84 -14.18
N ASN A 30 4.74 -11.31 -15.40
CA ASN A 30 4.45 -9.90 -15.66
C ASN A 30 3.11 -9.65 -16.33
N ASN A 31 2.42 -10.66 -16.87
CA ASN A 31 1.07 -10.61 -17.45
C ASN A 31 0.80 -9.49 -18.48
N GLU A 32 1.84 -8.77 -18.93
CA GLU A 32 1.70 -7.44 -19.51
C GLU A 32 1.90 -7.40 -21.02
N LYS A 33 2.52 -8.42 -21.65
CA LYS A 33 2.94 -8.31 -23.06
C LYS A 33 2.85 -9.62 -23.85
N ASN A 34 1.68 -9.88 -24.43
CA ASN A 34 1.50 -10.86 -25.52
C ASN A 34 2.45 -10.59 -26.71
N ASP A 35 2.89 -9.35 -26.91
CA ASP A 35 3.80 -8.98 -28.00
C ASP A 35 5.18 -9.66 -27.92
N ILE A 36 5.60 -10.12 -26.73
CA ILE A 36 6.88 -10.85 -26.55
C ILE A 36 6.79 -12.26 -27.14
N LEU A 37 5.60 -12.86 -27.20
CA LEU A 37 5.38 -14.24 -27.65
C LEU A 37 5.18 -14.40 -29.15
N LYS A 38 5.66 -13.45 -29.97
CA LYS A 38 5.75 -13.65 -31.43
C LYS A 38 6.81 -14.70 -31.81
N SER A 39 7.45 -15.35 -30.84
CA SER A 39 8.37 -16.47 -31.10
C SER A 39 7.62 -17.62 -31.79
N LYS A 40 8.23 -18.22 -32.81
CA LYS A 40 7.66 -19.32 -33.61
C LYS A 40 7.91 -20.70 -33.00
N GLU A 41 8.40 -20.75 -31.77
CA GLU A 41 8.86 -21.98 -31.15
C GLU A 41 7.70 -22.81 -30.55
N ARG A 42 7.93 -24.12 -30.44
CA ARG A 42 6.87 -25.12 -30.29
C ARG A 42 6.16 -25.06 -28.93
N LEU A 43 6.89 -24.79 -27.85
CA LEU A 43 6.33 -24.82 -26.49
C LEU A 43 5.46 -23.59 -26.24
N VAL A 44 5.97 -22.41 -26.55
CA VAL A 44 5.23 -21.14 -26.47
C VAL A 44 3.93 -21.20 -27.26
N ARG A 45 3.96 -21.74 -28.49
CA ARG A 45 2.76 -21.89 -29.32
C ARG A 45 1.70 -22.82 -28.71
N VAL A 46 2.11 -23.94 -28.13
CA VAL A 46 1.17 -24.87 -27.46
C VAL A 46 0.51 -24.21 -26.26
N PHE A 47 1.25 -23.43 -25.49
CA PHE A 47 0.71 -22.68 -24.37
C PHE A 47 -0.23 -21.54 -24.81
N MET A 48 0.12 -20.80 -25.86
CA MET A 48 -0.75 -19.76 -26.41
C MET A 48 -2.09 -20.32 -26.90
N ASN A 49 -2.06 -21.46 -27.62
CA ASN A 49 -3.28 -22.12 -28.05
C ASN A 49 -4.17 -22.52 -26.86
N LYS A 50 -3.57 -23.08 -25.80
CA LYS A 50 -4.31 -23.43 -24.56
C LYS A 50 -4.85 -22.21 -23.84
N TYR A 51 -4.12 -21.09 -23.85
CA TYR A 51 -4.56 -19.84 -23.25
C TYR A 51 -5.74 -19.23 -24.02
N GLU A 52 -5.68 -19.22 -25.36
CA GLU A 52 -6.80 -18.80 -26.22
C GLU A 52 -8.01 -19.74 -26.11
N GLU A 53 -7.80 -21.05 -25.96
CA GLU A 53 -8.87 -22.02 -25.69
C GLU A 53 -9.52 -21.74 -24.32
N MET A 54 -8.72 -21.46 -23.29
CA MET A 54 -9.22 -21.10 -21.97
C MET A 54 -10.02 -19.79 -21.99
N GLN A 55 -9.59 -18.78 -22.76
CA GLN A 55 -10.34 -17.53 -22.92
C GLN A 55 -11.70 -17.70 -23.62
N LYS A 56 -11.87 -18.75 -24.43
CA LYS A 56 -13.14 -19.06 -25.10
C LYS A 56 -14.10 -19.81 -24.18
N ASP A 57 -13.61 -20.36 -23.07
CA ASP A 57 -14.40 -21.01 -22.03
C ASP A 57 -14.70 -20.00 -20.91
N ASP A 58 -15.87 -19.38 -20.98
CA ASP A 58 -16.29 -18.31 -20.06
C ASP A 58 -16.29 -18.76 -18.59
N GLU A 59 -16.64 -20.01 -18.30
CA GLU A 59 -16.73 -20.52 -16.93
C GLU A 59 -15.32 -20.74 -16.35
N LEU A 60 -14.44 -21.39 -17.12
CA LEU A 60 -13.07 -21.66 -16.72
C LEU A 60 -12.25 -20.36 -16.60
N TRP A 61 -12.40 -19.45 -17.57
CA TRP A 61 -11.75 -18.14 -17.56
C TRP A 61 -12.19 -17.28 -16.38
N SER A 62 -13.50 -17.20 -16.13
CA SER A 62 -14.05 -16.41 -15.01
C SER A 62 -13.60 -16.94 -13.65
N THR A 63 -13.56 -18.28 -13.50
CA THR A 63 -13.09 -18.93 -12.27
C THR A 63 -11.60 -18.66 -12.03
N ALA A 64 -10.75 -18.79 -13.06
CA ALA A 64 -9.33 -18.49 -12.96
C ALA A 64 -9.07 -17.01 -12.62
N MET A 65 -9.80 -16.10 -13.26
CA MET A 65 -9.73 -14.66 -12.99
C MET A 65 -10.16 -14.33 -11.55
N ALA A 66 -11.23 -14.96 -11.05
CA ALA A 66 -11.71 -14.77 -9.69
C ALA A 66 -10.67 -15.19 -8.64
N ILE A 67 -9.99 -16.32 -8.85
CA ILE A 67 -8.90 -16.79 -7.97
C ILE A 67 -7.73 -15.79 -7.97
N GLN A 68 -7.26 -15.36 -9.15
CA GLN A 68 -6.16 -14.39 -9.23
C GLN A 68 -6.50 -13.04 -8.60
N MET A 69 -7.71 -12.54 -8.84
CA MET A 69 -8.20 -11.32 -8.21
C MET A 69 -8.36 -11.46 -6.70
N GLY A 70 -8.72 -12.65 -6.22
CA GLY A 70 -8.77 -12.97 -4.79
C GLY A 70 -7.38 -12.94 -4.13
N GLU A 71 -6.38 -13.55 -4.77
CA GLU A 71 -4.99 -13.54 -4.29
C GLU A 71 -4.37 -12.14 -4.33
N ALA A 72 -4.65 -11.35 -5.36
CA ALA A 72 -4.21 -9.96 -5.45
C ALA A 72 -4.84 -9.11 -4.34
N ARG A 73 -6.15 -9.26 -4.10
CA ARG A 73 -6.85 -8.59 -3.00
C ARG A 73 -6.30 -9.00 -1.63
N TYR A 74 -6.00 -10.28 -1.42
CA TYR A 74 -5.41 -10.75 -0.18
C TYR A 74 -4.03 -10.12 0.06
N ARG A 75 -3.17 -10.08 -0.96
CA ARG A 75 -1.84 -9.46 -0.87
C ARG A 75 -1.92 -7.96 -0.61
N ASN A 76 -2.78 -7.24 -1.34
CA ASN A 76 -2.93 -5.79 -1.17
C ASN A 76 -3.59 -5.45 0.17
N GLY A 77 -4.64 -6.17 0.57
CA GLY A 77 -5.30 -5.95 1.87
C GLY A 77 -4.37 -6.19 3.06
N LEU A 78 -3.43 -7.13 2.97
CA LEU A 78 -2.41 -7.34 4.00
C LEU A 78 -1.42 -6.16 4.10
N ARG A 79 -1.09 -5.55 2.97
CA ARG A 79 -0.20 -4.39 2.91
C ARG A 79 -0.90 -3.12 3.40
N ASP A 80 -2.12 -2.88 2.94
CA ASP A 80 -2.91 -1.71 3.32
C ASP A 80 -3.21 -1.73 4.82
N SER A 81 -3.62 -2.88 5.37
CA SER A 81 -3.84 -3.03 6.82
C SER A 81 -2.58 -2.84 7.66
N PHE A 82 -1.41 -3.22 7.15
CA PHE A 82 -0.14 -2.96 7.82
C PHE A 82 0.22 -1.48 7.82
N ASP A 83 0.08 -0.80 6.68
CA ASP A 83 0.38 0.62 6.55
C ASP A 83 -0.60 1.48 7.37
N GLU A 84 -1.90 1.15 7.37
CA GLU A 84 -2.92 1.75 8.22
C GLU A 84 -2.60 1.54 9.71
N GLY A 85 -2.26 0.32 10.11
CA GLY A 85 -1.89 0.01 11.50
C GLY A 85 -0.66 0.77 11.97
N LYS A 86 0.34 0.93 11.09
CA LYS A 86 1.55 1.71 11.37
C LYS A 86 1.23 3.21 11.51
N ALA A 87 0.39 3.76 10.65
CA ALA A 87 -0.04 5.16 10.73
C ALA A 87 -0.84 5.43 12.01
N ALA A 88 -1.81 4.57 12.34
CA ALA A 88 -2.59 4.66 13.57
C ALA A 88 -1.72 4.57 14.82
N GLY A 89 -0.74 3.65 14.84
CA GLY A 89 0.20 3.51 15.95
C GLY A 89 1.10 4.74 16.14
N LYS A 90 1.57 5.34 15.05
CA LYS A 90 2.35 6.59 15.10
C LYS A 90 1.52 7.73 15.71
N MET A 91 0.28 7.87 15.26
CA MET A 91 -0.64 8.90 15.75
C MET A 91 -0.95 8.75 17.24
N GLU A 92 -1.21 7.52 17.70
CA GLU A 92 -1.43 7.27 19.12
C GLU A 92 -0.17 7.57 19.96
N GLY A 93 1.02 7.27 19.44
CA GLY A 93 2.29 7.63 20.09
C GLY A 93 2.49 9.15 20.21
N GLU A 94 2.20 9.91 19.16
CA GLU A 94 2.25 11.38 19.19
C GLU A 94 1.25 11.95 20.19
N ARG A 95 0.06 11.35 20.29
CA ARG A 95 -0.98 11.72 21.26
C ARG A 95 -0.54 11.54 22.70
N GLN A 96 0.07 10.40 23.01
CA GLN A 96 0.60 10.12 24.36
C GLN A 96 1.75 11.04 24.72
N LEU A 97 2.61 11.38 23.75
CA LEU A 97 3.70 12.33 23.98
C LEU A 97 3.16 13.73 24.31
N LEU A 98 2.22 14.24 23.50
CA LEU A 98 1.59 15.54 23.73
C LEU A 98 0.85 15.58 25.06
N HIS A 99 0.14 14.50 25.40
CA HIS A 99 -0.52 14.36 26.69
C HIS A 99 0.46 14.53 27.85
N ARG A 100 1.59 13.81 27.82
CA ARG A 100 2.64 13.93 28.84
C ARG A 100 3.24 15.33 28.90
N GLN A 101 3.47 15.96 27.75
CA GLN A 101 4.00 17.33 27.70
C GLN A 101 3.01 18.33 28.30
N MET A 102 1.71 18.18 28.04
CA MET A 102 0.66 19.02 28.63
C MET A 102 0.55 18.83 30.13
N GLN A 103 0.60 17.59 30.61
CA GLN A 103 0.64 17.30 32.04
C GLN A 103 1.85 17.94 32.74
N ILE A 104 3.01 17.98 32.08
CA ILE A 104 4.21 18.60 32.65
C ILE A 104 4.11 20.13 32.61
N LYS A 105 3.70 20.70 31.48
CA LYS A 105 3.73 22.16 31.26
C LYS A 105 2.57 22.88 31.95
N PHE A 106 1.37 22.31 31.88
CA PHE A 106 0.15 22.95 32.36
C PHE A 106 -0.43 22.29 33.60
N HIS A 107 0.10 21.15 34.03
CA HIS A 107 -0.41 20.37 35.18
C HIS A 107 -1.88 19.93 35.00
N GLU A 108 -2.33 19.77 33.76
CA GLU A 108 -3.68 19.31 33.42
C GLU A 108 -3.66 17.95 32.71
N ASP A 109 -4.65 17.11 33.03
CA ASP A 109 -4.88 15.86 32.32
C ASP A 109 -5.77 16.09 31.09
N CYS A 110 -5.14 16.13 29.93
CA CYS A 110 -5.81 16.43 28.67
C CYS A 110 -6.09 15.18 27.81
N ALA A 111 -6.03 13.97 28.37
CA ALA A 111 -6.15 12.71 27.58
C ALA A 111 -7.45 12.66 26.76
N THR A 112 -8.59 12.95 27.40
CA THR A 112 -9.91 12.93 26.74
C THR A 112 -10.08 14.04 25.71
N TRP A 113 -9.45 15.20 25.95
CA TRP A 113 -9.48 16.32 25.00
C TRP A 113 -8.63 16.03 23.78
N LEU A 114 -7.40 15.54 23.95
CA LEU A 114 -6.54 15.10 22.84
C LEU A 114 -7.18 13.97 22.05
N GLN A 115 -7.99 13.11 22.71
CA GLN A 115 -8.73 12.05 22.03
C GLN A 115 -9.73 12.56 20.99
N ALA A 116 -10.33 13.72 21.25
CA ALA A 116 -11.35 14.33 20.40
C ALA A 116 -10.78 15.16 19.23
N LEU A 117 -9.46 15.36 19.16
CA LEU A 117 -8.80 16.15 18.12
C LEU A 117 -8.50 15.34 16.86
N THR A 118 -8.56 16.00 15.71
CA THR A 118 -8.09 15.45 14.42
C THR A 118 -6.55 15.48 14.32
N GLU A 119 -5.98 14.77 13.35
CA GLU A 119 -4.53 14.77 13.11
C GLU A 119 -3.97 16.18 12.84
N GLU A 120 -4.68 16.97 12.03
CA GLU A 120 -4.29 18.36 11.73
C GLU A 120 -4.31 19.24 12.99
N GLN A 121 -5.34 19.09 13.83
CA GLN A 121 -5.45 19.80 15.10
C GLN A 121 -4.32 19.41 16.06
N MET A 122 -3.91 18.14 16.08
CA MET A 122 -2.79 17.66 16.89
C MET A 122 -1.46 18.33 16.52
N GLN A 123 -1.20 18.53 15.22
CA GLN A 123 0.00 19.23 14.76
C GLN A 123 -0.01 20.72 15.16
N ILE A 124 -1.18 21.37 15.07
CA ILE A 124 -1.37 22.75 15.54
C ILE A 124 -1.14 22.83 17.05
N VAL A 125 -1.71 21.89 17.82
CA VAL A 125 -1.51 21.81 19.28
C VAL A 125 -0.04 21.64 19.63
N SER A 126 0.71 20.80 18.91
CA SER A 126 2.15 20.63 19.11
C SER A 126 2.93 21.95 18.96
N THR A 127 2.56 22.74 17.94
CA THR A 127 3.17 24.07 17.71
C THR A 127 2.78 25.06 18.81
N LEU A 128 1.48 25.13 19.13
CA LEU A 128 0.95 26.04 20.16
C LEU A 128 1.44 25.70 21.57
N LEU A 129 1.77 24.43 21.83
CA LEU A 129 2.33 24.00 23.11
C LEU A 129 3.68 24.64 23.39
N LEU A 130 4.46 25.01 22.37
CA LEU A 130 5.70 25.75 22.53
C LEU A 130 5.46 27.22 22.86
N GLU A 131 4.44 27.84 22.24
CA GLU A 131 4.18 29.28 22.34
C GLU A 131 3.26 29.70 23.49
N CYS A 132 2.37 28.81 23.96
CA CYS A 132 1.36 29.16 24.95
C CYS A 132 1.84 28.87 26.38
N ASP A 133 1.63 29.83 27.28
CA ASP A 133 1.99 29.69 28.70
C ASP A 133 0.88 29.02 29.52
N THR A 134 -0.36 28.99 29.01
CA THR A 134 -1.50 28.36 29.70
C THR A 134 -2.36 27.51 28.76
N PHE A 135 -2.99 26.47 29.31
CA PHE A 135 -3.88 25.57 28.57
C PHE A 135 -5.07 26.31 27.95
N GLU A 136 -5.68 27.26 28.67
CA GLU A 136 -6.76 28.08 28.12
C GLU A 136 -6.35 28.88 26.87
N SER A 137 -5.14 29.44 26.87
CA SER A 137 -4.64 30.23 25.74
C SER A 137 -4.46 29.36 24.50
N LEU A 138 -3.97 28.13 24.71
CA LEU A 138 -3.82 27.14 23.66
C LEU A 138 -5.19 26.75 23.08
N ARG A 139 -6.17 26.41 23.92
CA ARG A 139 -7.52 26.03 23.48
C ARG A 139 -8.23 27.17 22.74
N LYS A 140 -8.09 28.41 23.23
CA LYS A 140 -8.63 29.61 22.56
C LYS A 140 -8.00 29.86 21.19
N ARG A 141 -6.70 29.58 21.01
CA ARG A 141 -6.02 29.72 19.71
C ARG A 141 -6.39 28.59 18.75
N LEU A 142 -6.51 27.35 19.22
CA LEU A 142 -6.96 26.22 18.40
C LEU A 142 -8.36 26.47 17.79
N HIS A 143 -9.30 26.97 18.58
CA HIS A 143 -10.64 27.34 18.10
C HIS A 143 -10.67 28.54 17.13
N LYS A 144 -9.62 29.38 17.12
CA LYS A 144 -9.49 30.48 16.15
C LYS A 144 -8.88 29.99 14.84
N SER A 145 -7.98 29.02 14.88
CA SER A 145 -7.44 28.37 13.68
C SER A 145 -8.48 27.51 12.95
N ASP A 146 -9.43 26.89 13.65
CA ASP A 146 -10.53 26.09 13.04
C ASP A 146 -11.54 26.94 12.24
N LYS A 147 -11.57 28.27 12.41
CA LYS A 147 -12.53 29.18 11.74
C LYS A 147 -11.98 29.87 10.49
N LYS A 148 -10.76 29.53 10.08
CA LYS A 148 -10.12 30.04 8.86
C LYS A 148 -10.17 29.00 7.77
#